data_AF-A0A2V8CPE8-F1
#
_entry.id   AF-A0A2V8CPE8-F1
#
_cell.length_a   1.000
_cell.length_b   1.000
_cell.length_c   1.000
_cell.angle_alpha   90.00
_cell.angle_beta   90.00
_cell.angle_gamma   90.00
#
_symmetry.space_group_name_H-M   'P 1'
#
loop_
_entity.id
_entity.type
_entity.pdbx_description
1 polymer ?
#
loop_
_entity_poly.entity_id
_entity_poly.type
_entity_poly.pdbx_seq_one_letter_code
_entity_poly.pdbx_strand_id
1 'polypeptide(L)'
;MASSRIPVALRSQLGDEATFGLIEVLDSDRKDWSEQVVSVAADRFERRLTEEITGLRLEFREALHEGLTAVRQELATTRVEMLKWSFLSWAGQVAAMAGLLAFMLRGLRP
;
A
#
# COMPACT_ATOMS: atom_id res chain seq x y z
N MET A 1 -27.56 24.25 -18.50
CA MET A 1 -28.36 25.27 -17.80
C MET A 1 -29.83 24.97 -18.03
N ALA A 2 -30.46 24.27 -17.09
CA ALA A 2 -31.91 24.08 -17.14
C ALA A 2 -32.56 25.39 -16.67
N SER A 3 -33.03 26.21 -17.61
CA SER A 3 -33.90 27.34 -17.30
C SER A 3 -35.17 26.77 -16.70
N SER A 4 -35.37 26.98 -15.39
CA SER A 4 -36.60 26.60 -14.71
C SER A 4 -37.73 27.39 -15.35
N ARG A 5 -38.46 26.76 -16.28
CA ARG A 5 -39.62 27.37 -16.92
C ARG A 5 -40.73 27.36 -15.90
N ILE A 6 -40.95 28.51 -15.25
CA ILE A 6 -42.09 28.68 -14.35
C ILE A 6 -43.38 28.46 -15.17
N PRO A 7 -44.27 27.55 -14.72
CA PRO A 7 -45.55 27.33 -15.36
C PRO A 7 -46.33 28.63 -15.56
N VAL A 8 -46.96 28.80 -16.73
CA VAL A 8 -47.71 30.02 -17.08
C VAL A 8 -48.79 30.36 -16.05
N ALA A 9 -49.45 29.34 -15.49
CA ALA A 9 -50.46 29.48 -14.45
C ALA A 9 -49.91 30.09 -13.14
N LEU A 10 -48.66 29.79 -12.79
CA LEU A 10 -47.99 30.37 -11.62
C LEU A 10 -47.59 31.82 -11.89
N ARG A 11 -47.06 32.11 -13.09
CA ARG A 11 -46.72 33.47 -13.50
C ARG A 11 -47.95 34.39 -13.53
N SER A 12 -49.09 33.92 -14.03
CA SER A 12 -50.32 34.72 -14.09
C SER A 12 -50.90 35.05 -12.72
N GLN A 13 -50.71 34.16 -11.72
CA GLN A 13 -51.20 34.37 -10.36
C GLN A 13 -50.25 35.23 -9.52
N LEU A 14 -48.93 35.10 -9.72
CA LEU A 14 -47.91 35.84 -8.96
C LEU A 14 -47.62 37.23 -9.54
N GLY A 15 -47.87 37.45 -10.83
CA GLY A 15 -47.40 38.63 -11.55
C GLY A 15 -45.91 38.52 -11.93
N ASP A 16 -45.49 39.31 -12.92
CA ASP A 16 -44.13 39.17 -13.48
C ASP A 16 -43.03 39.51 -12.46
N GLU A 17 -43.18 40.58 -11.67
CA GLU A 17 -42.20 41.01 -10.68
C GLU A 17 -41.93 39.94 -9.60
N ALA A 18 -42.99 39.41 -8.99
CA ALA A 18 -42.86 38.36 -7.98
C ALA A 18 -42.34 37.05 -8.59
N THR A 19 -42.66 36.77 -9.85
CA THR A 19 -42.12 35.63 -10.59
C THR A 19 -40.61 35.76 -10.78
N PHE A 20 -40.09 36.95 -11.09
CA PHE A 20 -38.64 37.19 -11.20
C PHE A 20 -37.92 37.02 -9.87
N GLY A 21 -38.44 37.61 -8.79
CA GLY A 21 -37.85 37.45 -7.45
C GLY A 21 -37.81 35.98 -6.99
N LEU A 22 -38.85 35.19 -7.31
CA LEU A 22 -38.86 33.76 -7.00
C LEU A 22 -37.79 32.98 -7.80
N ILE A 23 -37.58 33.34 -9.08
CA ILE A 23 -36.53 32.72 -9.90
C ILE A 23 -35.16 33.03 -9.31
N GLU A 24 -34.92 34.28 -8.92
CA GLU A 24 -33.63 34.70 -8.36
C GLU A 24 -33.33 33.96 -7.05
N VAL A 25 -34.29 33.88 -6.13
CA VAL A 25 -34.14 33.12 -4.88
C VAL A 25 -33.87 31.64 -5.17
N LEU A 26 -34.69 31.01 -6.02
CA LEU A 26 -34.52 29.59 -6.34
C LEU A 26 -33.18 29.31 -7.03
N ASP A 27 -32.70 30.22 -7.88
CA ASP A 27 -31.42 30.05 -8.55
C ASP A 27 -30.23 30.23 -7.58
N SER A 28 -30.35 31.18 -6.65
CA SER A 28 -29.37 31.35 -5.57
C SER A 28 -29.32 30.14 -4.64
N ASP A 29 -30.47 29.66 -4.16
CA ASP A 29 -30.57 28.47 -3.30
C ASP A 29 -30.04 27.22 -4.01
N ARG A 30 -30.35 27.05 -5.30
CA ARG A 30 -29.84 25.94 -6.12
C ARG A 30 -28.32 25.98 -6.19
N LYS A 31 -27.74 27.16 -6.40
CA LYS A 31 -26.29 27.34 -6.50
C LYS A 31 -25.63 27.04 -5.16
N ASP A 32 -26.15 27.60 -4.08
CA ASP A 32 -25.63 27.40 -2.73
C ASP A 32 -25.72 25.94 -2.30
N TRP A 33 -26.84 25.27 -2.59
CA TRP A 33 -27.00 23.84 -2.34
C TRP A 33 -26.02 23.01 -3.18
N SER A 34 -25.83 23.34 -4.46
CA SER A 34 -24.88 22.63 -5.31
C SER A 34 -23.46 22.77 -4.78
N GLU A 35 -23.07 23.95 -4.32
CA GLU A 35 -21.76 24.22 -3.73
C GLU A 35 -21.57 23.46 -2.42
N GLN A 36 -22.58 23.47 -1.54
CA GLN A 36 -22.57 22.69 -0.29
C GLN A 36 -22.44 21.19 -0.55
N VAL A 37 -23.19 20.64 -1.50
CA VAL A 37 -23.13 19.20 -1.83
C VAL A 37 -21.74 18.82 -2.34
N VAL A 38 -21.15 19.64 -3.23
CA VAL A 38 -19.80 19.39 -3.74
C VAL A 38 -18.77 19.46 -2.61
N SER A 39 -18.88 20.48 -1.74
CA SER A 39 -18.00 20.65 -0.58
C SER A 39 -18.07 19.45 0.39
N VAL A 40 -19.27 19.06 0.81
CA VAL A 40 -19.47 17.91 1.71
C VAL A 40 -19.01 16.60 1.07
N ALA A 41 -19.23 16.43 -0.24
CA ALA A 41 -18.73 15.27 -0.96
C ALA A 41 -17.20 15.26 -0.99
N ALA A 42 -16.56 16.38 -1.31
CA ALA A 42 -15.11 16.54 -1.34
C ALA A 42 -14.50 16.21 0.02
N ASP A 43 -14.99 16.82 1.11
CA ASP A 43 -14.52 16.56 2.47
C ASP A 43 -14.61 15.07 2.84
N ARG A 44 -15.74 14.42 2.48
CA ARG A 44 -15.92 12.99 2.74
C ARG A 44 -14.95 12.13 1.94
N PHE A 45 -14.69 12.49 0.68
CA PHE A 45 -13.73 11.80 -0.17
C PHE A 45 -12.30 11.99 0.32
N GLU A 46 -11.90 13.22 0.66
CA GLU A 46 -10.57 13.53 1.19
C GLU A 46 -10.30 12.78 2.50
N ARG A 47 -11.29 12.73 3.40
CA ARG A 47 -11.16 11.97 4.65
C ARG A 47 -10.98 10.48 4.39
N ARG A 48 -11.81 9.88 3.54
CA ARG A 48 -11.69 8.45 3.18
C ARG A 48 -10.38 8.14 2.47
N LEU A 49 -9.95 8.99 1.54
CA LEU A 49 -8.67 8.81 0.85
C LEU A 49 -7.49 8.87 1.82
N THR A 50 -7.54 9.78 2.80
CA THR A 50 -6.51 9.88 3.83
C THR A 50 -6.46 8.62 4.71
N GLU A 51 -7.62 8.11 5.11
CA GLU A 51 -7.75 6.87 5.88
C GLU A 51 -7.18 5.67 5.08
N GLU A 52 -7.61 5.48 3.84
CA GLU A 52 -7.16 4.38 2.96
C GLU A 52 -5.66 4.46 2.64
N ILE A 53 -5.13 5.64 2.32
CA ILE A 53 -3.69 5.83 2.04
C ILE A 53 -2.87 5.52 3.30
N THR A 54 -3.36 5.91 4.48
CA THR A 54 -2.68 5.62 5.74
C THR A 54 -2.72 4.14 6.07
N GLY A 55 -3.88 3.49 5.87
CA GLY A 55 -4.05 2.05 6.01
C GLY A 55 -3.10 1.26 5.09
N LEU A 56 -3.11 1.56 3.79
CA LEU A 56 -2.22 0.93 2.81
C LEU A 56 -0.74 1.13 3.15
N ARG A 57 -0.36 2.31 3.65
CA ARG A 57 1.03 2.56 4.07
C ARG A 57 1.45 1.73 5.28
N LEU A 58 0.54 1.46 6.21
CA LEU A 58 0.79 0.61 7.37
C LEU A 58 0.92 -0.85 6.94
N GLU A 59 -0.05 -1.36 6.19
CA GLU A 59 -0.04 -2.73 5.67
C GLU A 59 1.21 -3.01 4.84
N PHE A 60 1.60 -2.07 3.97
CA PHE A 60 2.82 -2.21 3.17
C PHE A 60 4.10 -2.23 4.02
N ARG A 61 4.16 -1.40 5.07
CA ARG A 61 5.30 -1.39 6.00
C ARG A 61 5.39 -2.70 6.78
N GLU A 62 4.26 -3.23 7.25
CA GLU A 62 4.20 -4.49 7.96
C GLU A 62 4.63 -5.64 7.05
N ALA A 63 4.08 -5.74 5.84
CA ALA A 63 4.43 -6.76 4.87
C ALA A 63 5.92 -6.70 4.47
N LEU A 64 6.49 -5.50 4.29
CA LEU A 64 7.92 -5.35 4.02
C LEU A 64 8.78 -5.75 5.22
N HIS A 65 8.37 -5.38 6.44
CA HIS A 65 9.13 -5.73 7.64
C HIS A 65 9.13 -7.24 7.87
N GLU A 66 7.97 -7.89 7.73
CA GLU A 66 7.84 -9.34 7.80
C GLU A 66 8.66 -10.04 6.71
N GLY A 67 8.55 -9.58 5.46
CA GLY A 67 9.35 -10.12 4.36
C GLY A 67 10.86 -9.98 4.58
N LEU A 68 11.33 -8.82 5.03
CA LEU A 68 12.75 -8.58 5.28
C LEU A 68 13.28 -9.39 6.46
N THR A 69 12.49 -9.55 7.52
CA THR A 69 12.86 -10.37 8.67
C THR A 69 12.92 -11.86 8.31
N ALA A 70 11.95 -12.35 7.53
CA ALA A 70 11.95 -13.70 7.00
C ALA A 70 13.20 -13.97 6.13
N VAL A 71 13.49 -13.10 5.16
CA VAL A 71 14.70 -13.22 4.30
C VAL A 71 15.98 -13.19 5.13
N ARG A 72 16.07 -12.32 6.13
CA ARG A 72 17.24 -12.26 7.02
C ARG A 72 17.42 -13.55 7.81
N GLN A 73 16.32 -14.15 8.27
CA GLN A 73 16.35 -15.43 8.97
C GLN A 73 16.79 -16.56 8.04
N GLU A 74 16.24 -16.64 6.82
CA GLU A 74 16.63 -17.63 5.82
C GLU A 74 18.11 -17.52 5.42
N LEU A 75 18.63 -16.29 5.29
CA LEU A 75 20.06 -16.07 5.04
C LEU A 75 20.92 -16.55 6.20
N ALA A 76 20.50 -16.28 7.45
CA ALA A 76 21.22 -16.72 8.63
C ALA A 76 21.24 -18.26 8.73
N THR A 77 20.09 -18.92 8.53
CA THR A 77 20.00 -20.39 8.58
C THR A 77 20.81 -21.02 7.45
N THR A 78 20.70 -20.52 6.22
CA THR A 78 21.47 -21.00 5.07
C THR A 78 22.96 -20.85 5.30
N ARG A 79 23.41 -19.71 5.83
CA ARG A 79 24.83 -19.49 6.16
C ARG A 79 25.33 -20.48 7.21
N VAL A 80 24.54 -20.76 8.24
CA VAL A 80 24.90 -21.72 9.29
C VAL A 80 25.02 -23.14 8.72
N GLU A 81 24.06 -23.58 7.90
CA GLU A 81 24.14 -24.89 7.26
C GLU A 81 25.32 -24.99 6.29
N MET A 82 25.58 -23.96 5.48
CA MET A 82 26.77 -23.93 4.61
C MET A 82 28.08 -24.05 5.41
N LEU A 83 28.19 -23.38 6.55
CA LEU A 83 29.35 -23.50 7.43
C LEU A 83 29.49 -24.91 8.01
N LYS A 84 28.40 -25.49 8.50
CA LYS A 84 28.37 -26.85 9.06
C LYS A 84 28.85 -27.88 8.03
N TRP A 85 28.35 -27.81 6.80
CA TRP A 85 28.78 -28.70 5.72
C TRP A 85 30.23 -28.45 5.29
N SER A 86 30.67 -27.19 5.27
CA SER A 86 32.05 -26.83 4.97
C SER A 86 33.03 -27.40 6.01
N PHE A 87 32.70 -27.32 7.30
CA PHE A 87 33.49 -27.92 8.38
C PHE A 87 33.54 -29.44 8.32
N LEU A 88 32.40 -30.09 8.07
CA LEU A 88 32.34 -31.55 7.94
C LEU A 88 33.21 -32.04 6.77
N SER A 89 33.12 -31.35 5.63
CA SER A 89 33.95 -31.63 4.45
C SER A 89 35.43 -31.42 4.75
N TRP A 90 35.79 -30.29 5.38
CA TRP A 90 37.16 -29.97 5.74
C TRP A 90 37.78 -31.03 6.67
N ALA A 91 37.04 -31.50 7.68
CA ALA A 91 37.51 -32.56 8.57
C ALA A 91 37.79 -33.86 7.81
N GLY A 92 36.94 -34.21 6.84
CA GLY A 92 37.16 -35.35 5.94
C GLY A 92 38.41 -35.19 5.08
N GLN A 93 38.61 -34.01 4.49
CA GLN A 93 39.80 -33.69 3.69
C GLN A 93 41.09 -33.81 4.53
N VAL A 94 41.10 -33.26 5.76
CA VAL A 94 42.24 -33.35 6.68
C VAL A 94 42.55 -34.80 7.04
N ALA A 95 41.53 -35.62 7.32
CA ALA A 95 41.72 -37.03 7.60
C ALA A 95 42.29 -37.81 6.41
N ALA A 96 41.81 -37.51 5.19
CA ALA A 96 42.33 -38.10 3.96
C ALA A 96 43.80 -37.73 3.71
N MET A 97 44.16 -36.46 3.90
CA MET A 97 45.55 -36.00 3.79
C MET A 97 46.46 -36.66 4.84
N ALA A 98 46.01 -36.75 6.09
CA ALA A 98 46.76 -37.43 7.15
C ALA A 98 46.95 -38.92 6.85
N GLY A 99 45.92 -39.59 6.36
CA GLY A 99 45.98 -40.99 5.94
C GLY A 99 46.96 -41.22 4.79
N LEU A 100 46.95 -40.35 3.78
CA LEU A 100 47.88 -40.39 2.65
C LEU A 100 49.33 -40.20 3.11
N LEU A 101 49.59 -39.21 3.97
CA LEU A 101 50.93 -38.96 4.51
C LEU A 101 51.43 -40.13 5.36
N ALA A 102 50.58 -40.68 6.24
CA ALA A 102 50.92 -41.84 7.06
C ALA A 102 51.23 -43.07 6.19
N PHE A 103 50.48 -43.27 5.10
CA PHE A 103 50.73 -44.34 4.14
C PHE A 103 52.08 -44.16 3.44
N MET A 104 52.38 -42.95 2.94
CA MET A 104 53.68 -42.65 2.31
C MET A 104 54.86 -42.86 3.25
N LEU A 105 54.76 -42.40 4.51
CA LEU A 105 55.81 -42.59 5.52
C LEU A 105 56.03 -44.06 5.87
N ARG A 106 54.98 -44.89 5.85
CA ARG A 106 55.11 -46.33 6.08
C ARG A 106 55.76 -47.06 4.91
N GLY A 107 55.53 -46.60 3.67
CA GLY A 107 56.18 -47.15 2.48
C GLY A 107 57.66 -46.76 2.32
N LEU A 108 58.11 -45.66 2.93
CA LEU A 108 59.51 -45.21 2.92
C LEU A 108 60.38 -45.81 4.03
N ARG A 109 59.79 -46.54 4.99
CA ARG A 109 60.54 -47.28 6.01
C ARG A 109 60.92 -48.65 5.43
N PRO A 110 62.21 -48.98 5.24
CA PRO A 110 62.65 -50.28 4.76
C PRO A 110 62.32 -51.41 5.75
#